data_AF-A0A520PQL4-F1
#
_entry.id   AF-A0A520PQL4-F1
#
_cell.length_a   1.000
_cell.length_b   1.000
_cell.length_c   1.000
_cell.angle_alpha   90.00
_cell.angle_beta   90.00
_cell.angle_gamma   90.00
#
_symmetry.space_group_name_H-M   'P 1'
#
loop_
_entity.id
_entity.type
_entity.pdbx_description
1 polymer ?
#
loop_
_entity_poly.entity_id
_entity_poly.type
_entity_poly.pdbx_seq_one_letter_code
_entity_poly.pdbx_strand_id
1 'polypeptide(L)'
;MEPQDRKLYVQILAQMLIADGVLADEERAHLDTVMDGLDMPEQERAEALRGVSIDSPVEERVAGLGEEAKKTLLTEVKKALVVDGEMTNSEKYFLERVETLLS
;
A
#
# COMPACT_ATOMS: atom_id res chain seq x y z
N MET A 1 8.12 4.19 -12.11
CA MET A 1 8.23 2.99 -11.24
C MET A 1 8.46 1.73 -12.07
N GLU A 2 9.39 0.89 -11.62
CA GLU A 2 9.64 -0.43 -12.20
C GLU A 2 8.53 -1.43 -11.81
N PRO A 3 8.34 -2.55 -12.54
CA PRO A 3 7.31 -3.55 -12.22
C PRO A 3 7.41 -4.08 -10.78
N GLN A 4 8.63 -4.27 -10.28
CA GLN A 4 8.86 -4.68 -8.89
C GLN A 4 8.41 -3.62 -7.89
N ASP A 5 8.65 -2.34 -8.18
CA ASP A 5 8.21 -1.24 -7.33
C ASP A 5 6.69 -1.16 -7.28
N ARG A 6 6.02 -1.26 -8.44
CA ARG A 6 4.54 -1.26 -8.50
C ARG A 6 3.94 -2.39 -7.67
N LYS A 7 4.52 -3.58 -7.77
CA LYS A 7 4.11 -4.74 -6.98
C LYS A 7 4.24 -4.48 -5.47
N LEU A 8 5.41 -4.04 -5.02
CA LEU A 8 5.67 -3.77 -3.60
C LEU A 8 4.79 -2.63 -3.08
N TYR A 9 4.62 -1.58 -3.88
CA TYR A 9 3.76 -0.44 -3.58
C TYR A 9 2.31 -0.87 -3.34
N VAL A 10 1.73 -1.65 -4.26
CA VAL A 10 0.37 -2.17 -4.11
C VAL A 10 0.26 -3.11 -2.91
N GLN A 11 1.28 -3.92 -2.64
CA GLN A 11 1.26 -4.82 -1.47
C GLN A 11 1.26 -4.06 -0.15
N ILE A 12 2.01 -2.97 -0.04
CA ILE A 12 2.04 -2.13 1.16
C ILE A 12 0.68 -1.44 1.36
N LEU A 13 0.10 -0.87 0.28
CA LEU A 13 -1.21 -0.26 0.35
C LEU A 13 -2.32 -1.27 0.67
N ALA A 14 -2.30 -2.44 0.06
CA ALA A 14 -3.28 -3.48 0.33
C ALA A 14 -3.17 -3.96 1.78
N GLN A 15 -1.96 -4.14 2.32
CA GLN A 15 -1.74 -4.50 3.72
C GLN A 15 -2.27 -3.42 4.69
N MET A 16 -2.15 -2.14 4.32
CA MET A 16 -2.71 -1.04 5.09
C MET A 16 -4.24 -1.10 5.14
N LEU A 17 -4.89 -1.32 3.99
CA LEU A 17 -6.36 -1.36 3.90
C LEU A 17 -6.96 -2.53 4.66
N ILE A 18 -6.28 -3.68 4.70
CA ILE A 18 -6.74 -4.86 5.43
C ILE A 18 -6.23 -4.93 6.88
N ALA A 19 -5.72 -3.82 7.43
CA ALA A 19 -5.16 -3.81 8.78
C ALA A 19 -6.18 -4.19 9.87
N ASP A 20 -7.48 -4.13 9.57
CA ASP A 20 -8.58 -4.59 10.41
C ASP A 20 -8.91 -6.10 10.24
N GLY A 21 -8.28 -6.78 9.28
CA GLY A 21 -8.45 -8.20 8.99
C GLY A 21 -9.33 -8.52 7.79
N VAL A 22 -9.98 -7.54 7.15
CA VAL A 22 -10.93 -7.77 6.06
C VAL A 22 -10.63 -6.83 4.90
N LEU A 23 -10.74 -7.33 3.66
CA LEU A 23 -10.79 -6.47 2.47
C LEU A 23 -12.24 -6.32 2.04
N ALA A 24 -12.84 -5.17 2.32
CA ALA A 24 -14.15 -4.76 1.85
C ALA A 24 -14.14 -4.41 0.35
N ASP A 25 -15.32 -4.39 -0.26
CA ASP A 25 -15.47 -4.09 -1.69
C ASP A 25 -14.97 -2.67 -2.05
N GLU A 26 -15.11 -1.71 -1.12
CA GLU A 26 -14.66 -0.33 -1.30
C GLU A 26 -13.13 -0.22 -1.33
N GLU A 27 -12.43 -0.90 -0.43
CA GLU A 27 -10.97 -0.98 -0.40
C GLU A 27 -10.44 -1.69 -1.64
N ARG A 28 -11.14 -2.73 -2.11
CA ARG A 28 -10.80 -3.41 -3.36
C ARG A 28 -10.95 -2.50 -4.57
N ALA A 29 -12.03 -1.73 -4.67
CA ALA A 29 -12.23 -0.76 -5.74
C ALA A 29 -11.17 0.35 -5.70
N HIS A 30 -10.74 0.75 -4.51
CA HIS A 30 -9.63 1.69 -4.33
C HIS A 30 -8.31 1.10 -4.86
N LEU A 31 -7.99 -0.15 -4.50
CA LEU A 31 -6.80 -0.84 -5.02
C LEU A 31 -6.83 -0.99 -6.54
N ASP A 32 -7.98 -1.30 -7.12
CA ASP A 32 -8.12 -1.37 -8.58
C ASP A 32 -7.84 -0.02 -9.25
N THR A 33 -8.34 1.08 -8.67
CA THR A 33 -8.07 2.45 -9.16
C THR A 33 -6.58 2.80 -9.06
N VAL A 34 -5.91 2.38 -7.98
CA VAL A 34 -4.46 2.57 -7.83
C VAL A 34 -3.69 1.77 -8.88
N MET A 35 -4.05 0.51 -9.09
CA MET A 35 -3.41 -0.35 -10.10
C MET A 35 -3.64 0.15 -11.53
N ASP A 36 -4.81 0.75 -11.81
CA ASP A 36 -5.09 1.47 -13.06
C ASP A 36 -4.15 2.67 -13.21
N GLY A 37 -4.02 3.51 -12.18
CA GLY A 37 -3.13 4.68 -12.20
C GLY A 37 -1.63 4.35 -12.34
N LEU A 38 -1.24 3.10 -12.04
CA LEU A 38 0.12 2.60 -12.20
C LEU A 38 0.35 1.87 -13.54
N ASP A 39 -0.65 1.83 -14.42
CA ASP A 39 -0.64 1.10 -15.69
C ASP A 39 -0.26 -0.39 -15.51
N MET A 40 -0.73 -1.02 -14.43
CA MET A 40 -0.40 -2.42 -14.16
C MET A 40 -1.20 -3.37 -15.07
N PRO A 41 -0.54 -4.27 -15.82
CA PRO A 41 -1.23 -5.32 -16.56
C PRO A 41 -1.83 -6.36 -15.62
N GLU A 42 -2.87 -7.07 -16.09
CA GLU A 42 -3.64 -8.05 -15.29
C GLU A 42 -2.77 -9.07 -14.54
N GLN A 43 -1.69 -9.54 -15.18
CA GLN A 43 -0.75 -10.47 -14.56
C GLN A 43 -0.03 -9.86 -13.35
N GLU A 44 0.47 -8.62 -13.46
CA GLU A 44 1.12 -7.91 -12.35
C GLU A 44 0.13 -7.66 -11.20
N ARG A 45 -1.13 -7.32 -11.52
CA ARG A 45 -2.19 -7.13 -10.51
C ARG A 45 -2.43 -8.41 -9.71
N ALA A 46 -2.62 -9.53 -10.40
CA ALA A 46 -2.85 -10.82 -9.77
C ALA A 46 -1.66 -11.29 -8.92
N GLU A 47 -0.42 -10.93 -9.30
CA GLU A 47 0.78 -11.20 -8.51
C GLU A 47 0.92 -10.29 -7.29
N ALA A 48 0.58 -9.00 -7.43
CA ALA A 48 0.59 -8.06 -6.32
C ALA A 48 -0.38 -8.51 -5.22
N LEU A 49 -1.65 -8.78 -5.59
CA LEU A 49 -2.71 -9.18 -4.65
C LEU A 49 -2.44 -10.55 -3.98
N ARG A 50 -1.86 -11.52 -4.70
CA ARG A 50 -1.51 -12.83 -4.11
C ARG A 50 -0.46 -12.76 -3.00
N GLY A 51 0.39 -11.74 -3.01
CA GLY A 51 1.44 -11.57 -2.01
C GLY A 51 1.02 -10.72 -0.80
N VAL A 52 -0.25 -10.33 -0.71
CA VAL A 52 -0.77 -9.55 0.41
C VAL A 52 -1.15 -10.51 1.53
N SER A 53 -0.42 -10.43 2.64
CA SER A 53 -0.72 -11.12 3.89
C SER A 53 -0.43 -10.14 5.02
N ILE A 54 -1.36 -10.04 5.97
CA ILE A 54 -1.25 -9.19 7.17
C ILE A 54 0.01 -9.53 7.96
N ASP A 55 0.36 -10.81 8.01
CA ASP A 55 1.48 -11.33 8.79
C ASP A 55 2.86 -11.08 8.15
N SER A 56 2.89 -10.59 6.92
CA SER A 56 4.16 -10.34 6.23
C SER A 56 4.77 -9.00 6.66
N PRO A 57 6.10 -8.96 6.90
CA PRO A 57 6.78 -7.74 7.36
C PRO A 57 6.72 -6.64 6.30
N VAL A 58 6.17 -5.48 6.67
CA VAL A 58 6.09 -4.31 5.79
C VAL A 58 7.48 -3.70 5.56
N GLU A 59 8.39 -3.87 6.51
CA GLU A 59 9.77 -3.39 6.50
C GLU A 59 10.55 -3.89 5.27
N GLU A 60 10.44 -5.18 4.97
CA GLU A 60 11.14 -5.78 3.83
C GLU A 60 10.60 -5.24 2.49
N ARG A 61 9.29 -4.97 2.43
CA ARG A 61 8.66 -4.38 1.24
C ARG A 61 9.10 -2.94 1.03
N VAL A 62 9.10 -2.12 2.09
CA VAL A 62 9.55 -0.72 2.02
C VAL A 62 11.05 -0.65 1.67
N ALA A 63 11.86 -1.54 2.23
CA ALA A 63 13.29 -1.62 1.91
C ALA A 63 13.55 -2.00 0.45
N GLY A 64 12.66 -2.82 -0.14
CA GLY A 64 12.74 -3.24 -1.54
C GLY A 64 12.25 -2.21 -2.56
N LEU A 65 11.61 -1.12 -2.14
CA LEU A 65 11.16 -0.06 -3.03
C LEU A 65 12.34 0.79 -3.54
N GLY A 66 12.29 1.15 -4.82
CA GLY A 66 13.12 2.21 -5.39
C GLY A 66 12.78 3.59 -4.79
N GLU A 67 13.72 4.52 -4.90
CA GLU A 67 13.61 5.88 -4.32
C GLU A 67 12.42 6.69 -4.87
N GLU A 68 12.07 6.52 -6.14
CA GLU A 68 10.88 7.14 -6.73
C GLU A 68 9.60 6.59 -6.09
N ALA A 69 9.52 5.27 -5.92
CA ALA A 69 8.36 4.61 -5.35
C ALA A 69 8.17 4.95 -3.86
N LYS A 70 9.27 5.05 -3.10
CA LYS A 70 9.24 5.54 -1.71
C LYS A 70 8.67 6.95 -1.60
N LYS A 71 9.08 7.87 -2.49
CA LYS A 71 8.57 9.26 -2.49
C LYS A 71 7.08 9.32 -2.80
N THR A 72 6.62 8.53 -3.77
CA THR A 72 5.20 8.44 -4.09
C THR A 72 4.41 7.87 -2.91
N LEU A 73 4.90 6.77 -2.32
CA LEU A 73 4.24 6.14 -1.16
C LEU A 73 4.17 7.10 0.04
N LEU A 74 5.26 7.81 0.34
CA LEU A 74 5.29 8.81 1.41
C LEU A 74 4.27 9.94 1.16
N THR A 75 4.08 10.34 -0.10
CA THR A 75 3.11 11.38 -0.46
C THR A 75 1.68 10.90 -0.23
N GLU A 76 1.36 9.65 -0.60
CA GLU A 76 0.03 9.07 -0.37
C GLU A 76 -0.25 8.83 1.12
N VAL A 77 0.73 8.29 1.85
CA VAL A 77 0.67 8.11 3.32
C VAL A 77 0.38 9.44 4.01
N LYS A 78 1.05 10.52 3.62
CA LYS A 78 0.80 11.86 4.18
C LYS A 78 -0.57 12.41 3.85
N LYS A 79 -1.10 12.14 2.65
CA LYS A 79 -2.48 12.52 2.30
C LYS A 79 -3.47 11.77 3.19
N ALA A 80 -3.28 10.47 3.37
CA ALA A 80 -4.15 9.64 4.20
C ALA A 80 -4.15 10.10 5.67
N LEU A 81 -2.97 10.41 6.24
CA LEU A 81 -2.85 10.95 7.60
C LEU A 81 -3.54 12.31 7.81
N VAL A 82 -3.67 13.12 6.75
CA VAL A 82 -4.32 14.44 6.80
C VAL A 82 -5.85 14.35 6.64
N VAL A 83 -6.35 13.28 6.01
CA VAL A 83 -7.79 13.01 5.88
C VAL A 83 -8.29 12.37 7.18
N ASP A 84 -8.36 13.18 8.23
CA ASP A 84 -8.92 12.78 9.53
C ASP A 84 -10.45 12.75 9.43
N GLY A 85 -11.01 11.57 9.20
CA GLY A 85 -12.47 11.38 9.12
C GLY A 85 -12.92 9.99 9.57
N GLU A 86 -12.32 8.93 9.03
CA GLU A 86 -12.84 7.55 9.19
C GLU A 86 -11.76 6.47 9.32
N MET A 87 -10.49 6.83 9.59
CA MET A 87 -9.42 5.84 9.79
C MET A 87 -9.53 5.13 11.15
N THR A 88 -9.40 3.81 11.13
CA THR A 88 -9.29 2.99 12.34
C THR A 88 -7.93 3.18 13.03
N ASN A 89 -7.85 2.83 14.32
CA ASN A 89 -6.58 2.86 15.06
C ASN A 89 -5.52 1.93 14.45
N SER A 90 -5.93 0.80 13.87
CA SER A 90 -5.02 -0.16 13.24
C SER A 90 -4.40 0.42 11.97
N GLU A 91 -5.20 1.05 11.11
CA GLU A 91 -4.71 1.69 9.89
C GLU A 91 -3.81 2.89 10.22
N LYS A 92 -4.16 3.68 11.24
CA LYS A 92 -3.33 4.79 11.71
C LYS A 92 -1.96 4.31 12.21
N TYR A 93 -1.93 3.27 13.04
CA TYR A 93 -0.69 2.68 13.52
C TYR A 93 0.17 2.17 12.36
N PHE A 94 -0.44 1.53 11.36
CA PHE A 94 0.25 1.05 10.17
C PHE A 94 0.82 2.21 9.34
N LEU A 95 0.04 3.28 9.11
CA LEU A 95 0.51 4.48 8.40
C LEU A 95 1.70 5.13 9.08
N GLU A 96 1.64 5.36 10.40
CA GLU A 96 2.74 5.95 11.17
C GLU A 96 4.00 5.07 11.09
N ARG A 97 3.83 3.74 11.09
CA ARG A 97 4.93 2.78 10.92
C ARG A 97 5.57 2.90 9.54
N VAL A 98 4.76 2.96 8.46
CA VAL A 98 5.24 3.13 7.09
C VAL A 98 5.90 4.48 6.90
N GLU A 99 5.35 5.57 7.44
CA GLU A 99 5.95 6.90 7.38
C GLU A 99 7.36 6.89 8.03
N THR A 100 7.50 6.27 9.20
CA THR A 100 8.79 6.13 9.89
C THR A 100 9.82 5.33 9.09
N LEU A 101 9.39 4.39 8.25
CA LEU A 101 10.27 3.59 7.39
C LEU A 101 10.69 4.34 6.12
N LEU A 102 9.92 5.36 5.73
CA LEU A 102 10.13 6.16 4.52
C LEU A 102 10.86 7.50 4.79
N SER A 103 10.94 7.92 6.05
CA SER A 103 11.69 9.09 6.53
C SER A 103 13.18 8.83 6.66
#